data_AF-A0A0L7LZ37-F1
#
_entry.id   AF-A0A0L7LZ37-F1
#
_cell.length_a   1.000
_cell.length_b   1.000
_cell.length_c   1.000
_cell.angle_alpha   90.00
_cell.angle_beta   90.00
_cell.angle_gamma   90.00
#
_symmetry.space_group_name_H-M   'P 1'
#
loop_
_entity.id
_entity.type
_entity.pdbx_description
1 polymer ?
#
loop_
_entity_poly.entity_id
_entity_poly.type
_entity_poly.pdbx_seq_one_letter_code
_entity_poly.pdbx_strand_id
1 'polypeptide(L)'
;ILSLLCKNEELLERGVSLFNYFPLINNDILSQISSILLSVCSCLKIFPSIRYQNSELCRSFSHIFYNSIKNLHTIYNDKNKITNTNINTYSNKNNDNQSDNNNNNHMNNDIYHYNNNRNDDILLILDRSIDTSILFIHDYSYQSLCYDLLNINTIYEMQFDQTKINEQPNEHIYSNTCNDTYYDDKNTEMGGEGKKKKNKKKKNIDAHTVLFEITNNDQKKEEKEALLSEEDHLWSSYRHHHIQDVNEIIKNEISAFTEKNAVVKIQKKNVLNPTEALDALRSLPQYETLIEQYWLHYYLCNNCFKLLQDKNIVDVGLVEQDICCNVDKYGKELNHQKNLASVNTIITSDEYDQEEKTRLLLLYFMNYININDNDKMKIIESAQLNLFMKNIINEFLKLNLHNSGYYSASDEPIQLSSNKIHHVLENSNKKKIKHYKNVAKNSKYELSRHEPIIKDIILDIYNDTLDENYFPHVDPTHQQEIKAGHASHENKQNVSRGTIWDFKTENKNQTKKEKKRKILIFIIGGITYPEIKQIYEMSNELDVDIYLGGTNLLTSV
;
A
#
# COMPACT_ATOMS: atom_id res chain seq x y z
N ILE A 1 0.90 -10.27 6.77
CA ILE A 1 2.38 -10.24 6.68
C ILE A 1 2.96 -11.41 7.46
N LEU A 2 2.43 -11.72 8.65
CA LEU A 2 2.81 -12.89 9.42
C LEU A 2 2.54 -14.19 8.64
N SER A 3 1.42 -14.25 7.89
CA SER A 3 1.12 -15.32 6.93
C SER A 3 2.12 -15.41 5.75
N LEU A 4 2.47 -14.27 5.14
CA LEU A 4 3.46 -14.16 4.06
C LEU A 4 4.91 -14.41 4.50
N LEU A 5 5.19 -14.30 5.80
CA LEU A 5 6.49 -14.63 6.40
C LEU A 5 6.63 -16.12 6.72
N CYS A 6 5.61 -16.93 6.46
CA CYS A 6 5.69 -18.36 6.65
C CYS A 6 6.14 -19.06 5.36
N LYS A 7 7.12 -19.97 5.46
CA LYS A 7 7.30 -21.06 4.48
C LYS A 7 6.14 -22.06 4.60
N ASN A 8 4.91 -21.61 4.42
CA ASN A 8 3.75 -22.48 4.47
C ASN A 8 3.36 -22.86 3.04
N GLU A 9 3.67 -24.09 2.63
CA GLU A 9 3.52 -24.57 1.24
C GLU A 9 2.07 -24.49 0.73
N GLU A 10 1.06 -24.60 1.59
CA GLU A 10 -0.36 -24.45 1.22
C GLU A 10 -0.76 -22.99 0.94
N LEU A 11 -0.09 -21.98 1.53
CA LEU A 11 -0.30 -20.55 1.21
C LEU A 11 0.64 -20.07 0.09
N LEU A 12 1.71 -20.82 -0.18
CA LEU A 12 2.67 -20.61 -1.25
C LEU A 12 2.14 -21.04 -2.63
N GLU A 13 0.98 -21.69 -2.73
CA GLU A 13 0.53 -22.21 -4.02
C GLU A 13 0.43 -21.13 -5.10
N ARG A 14 0.35 -19.82 -4.77
CA ARG A 14 0.39 -18.72 -5.77
C ARG A 14 1.04 -17.40 -5.32
N GLY A 15 1.70 -17.31 -4.17
CA GLY A 15 2.22 -16.05 -3.60
C GLY A 15 3.73 -16.04 -3.35
N VAL A 16 4.46 -15.08 -3.92
CA VAL A 16 5.90 -14.90 -3.68
C VAL A 16 6.09 -14.28 -2.28
N SER A 17 6.73 -15.00 -1.34
CA SER A 17 6.99 -14.51 0.03
C SER A 17 8.08 -13.45 0.07
N LEU A 18 8.12 -12.63 1.14
CA LEU A 18 9.24 -11.70 1.41
C LEU A 18 10.60 -12.43 1.38
N PHE A 19 10.64 -13.70 1.81
CA PHE A 19 11.84 -14.55 1.79
C PHE A 19 12.32 -14.90 0.39
N ASN A 20 11.49 -14.83 -0.64
CA ASN A 20 11.93 -15.02 -2.02
C ASN A 20 12.69 -13.80 -2.56
N TYR A 21 12.52 -12.64 -1.93
CA TYR A 21 13.20 -11.40 -2.29
C TYR A 21 14.42 -11.12 -1.38
N PHE A 22 14.38 -11.60 -0.14
CA PHE A 22 15.39 -11.34 0.88
C PHE A 22 15.93 -12.67 1.47
N PRO A 23 17.17 -13.09 1.18
CA PRO A 23 18.17 -12.46 0.29
C PRO A 23 17.82 -12.60 -1.21
N LEU A 24 18.56 -11.90 -2.08
CA LEU A 24 18.47 -11.95 -3.54
C LEU A 24 18.59 -13.40 -4.06
N ILE A 25 17.47 -14.12 -4.21
CA ILE A 25 17.51 -15.56 -4.50
C ILE A 25 17.31 -15.87 -5.99
N ASN A 26 16.57 -15.05 -6.75
CA ASN A 26 16.22 -15.46 -8.12
C ASN A 26 16.07 -14.31 -9.13
N ASN A 27 17.02 -14.21 -10.08
CA ASN A 27 16.96 -13.29 -11.21
C ASN A 27 15.79 -13.56 -12.17
N ASP A 28 15.30 -14.79 -12.25
CA ASP A 28 14.16 -15.14 -13.11
C ASP A 28 12.87 -14.50 -12.61
N ILE A 29 12.67 -14.49 -11.28
CA ILE A 29 11.52 -13.81 -10.64
C ILE A 29 11.59 -12.30 -10.92
N LEU A 30 12.78 -11.70 -10.76
CA LEU A 30 13.00 -10.28 -11.08
C LEU A 30 12.72 -9.96 -12.55
N SER A 31 13.09 -10.86 -13.47
CA SER A 31 12.81 -10.73 -14.90
C SER A 31 11.30 -10.79 -15.21
N GLN A 32 10.57 -11.70 -14.57
CA GLN A 32 9.11 -11.79 -14.70
C GLN A 32 8.41 -10.51 -14.20
N ILE A 33 8.79 -10.04 -13.01
CA ILE A 33 8.26 -8.79 -12.44
C ILE A 33 8.58 -7.61 -13.35
N SER A 34 9.80 -7.55 -13.90
CA SER A 34 10.24 -6.52 -14.85
C SER A 34 9.36 -6.49 -16.10
N SER A 35 9.02 -7.66 -16.66
CA SER A 35 8.10 -7.78 -17.80
C SER A 35 6.70 -7.24 -17.49
N ILE A 36 6.16 -7.56 -16.31
CA ILE A 36 4.85 -7.06 -15.87
C ILE A 36 4.89 -5.53 -15.70
N LEU A 37 5.90 -4.99 -15.00
CA LEU A 37 6.06 -3.54 -14.81
C LEU A 37 6.25 -2.80 -16.14
N LEU A 38 6.91 -3.43 -17.12
CA LEU A 38 7.09 -2.88 -18.46
C LEU A 38 5.74 -2.77 -19.20
N SER A 39 4.85 -3.75 -19.01
CA SER A 39 3.49 -3.69 -19.55
C SER A 39 2.70 -2.51 -18.95
N VAL A 40 2.84 -2.25 -17.65
CA VAL A 40 2.21 -1.10 -16.98
C VAL A 40 2.73 0.22 -17.56
N CYS A 41 4.05 0.38 -17.70
CA CYS A 41 4.64 1.57 -18.31
C CYS A 41 4.16 1.77 -19.76
N SER A 42 4.01 0.67 -20.50
CA SER A 42 3.50 0.68 -21.88
C SER A 42 2.02 1.13 -21.93
N CYS A 43 1.17 0.63 -21.04
CA CYS A 43 -0.23 1.04 -20.92
C CYS A 43 -0.37 2.52 -20.53
N LEU A 44 0.49 3.01 -19.64
CA LEU A 44 0.53 4.42 -19.22
C LEU A 44 1.18 5.34 -20.26
N LYS A 45 1.78 4.76 -21.32
CA LYS A 45 2.52 5.45 -22.39
C LYS A 45 3.64 6.35 -21.84
N ILE A 46 4.43 5.80 -20.93
CA ILE A 46 5.55 6.49 -20.28
C ILE A 46 6.89 5.80 -20.55
N PHE A 47 7.95 6.60 -20.57
CA PHE A 47 9.34 6.14 -20.57
C PHE A 47 10.08 6.92 -19.46
N PRO A 48 9.92 6.48 -18.20
CA PRO A 48 10.33 7.27 -17.05
C PRO A 48 11.85 7.23 -16.84
N SER A 49 12.39 8.28 -16.22
CA SER A 49 13.73 8.24 -15.62
C SER A 49 13.71 7.29 -14.43
N ILE A 50 14.61 6.31 -14.42
CA ILE A 50 14.63 5.24 -13.41
C ILE A 50 15.61 5.61 -12.30
N ARG A 51 15.08 5.71 -11.08
CA ARG A 51 15.84 5.84 -9.84
C ARG A 51 15.54 4.65 -8.93
N TYR A 52 16.47 4.32 -8.04
CA TYR A 52 16.31 3.15 -7.19
C TYR A 52 16.96 3.34 -5.83
N GLN A 53 16.37 2.77 -4.77
CA GLN A 53 17.00 2.69 -3.45
C GLN A 53 18.33 1.96 -3.57
N ASN A 54 19.39 2.46 -2.94
CA ASN A 54 20.74 1.92 -3.05
C ASN A 54 20.95 0.60 -2.26
N SER A 55 20.11 -0.40 -2.52
CA SER A 55 20.22 -1.77 -2.06
C SER A 55 20.66 -2.69 -3.22
N GLU A 56 21.19 -3.87 -2.88
CA GLU A 56 21.60 -4.85 -3.89
C GLU A 56 20.40 -5.33 -4.74
N LEU A 57 19.25 -5.56 -4.10
CA LEU A 57 18.01 -6.02 -4.72
C LEU A 57 17.46 -4.98 -5.71
N CYS A 58 17.30 -3.74 -5.26
CA CYS A 58 16.84 -2.66 -6.12
C CYS A 58 17.83 -2.39 -7.25
N ARG A 59 19.14 -2.43 -6.99
CA ARG A 59 20.15 -2.27 -8.04
C ARG A 59 20.01 -3.35 -9.12
N SER A 60 19.94 -4.63 -8.73
CA SER A 60 19.80 -5.74 -9.68
C SER A 60 18.52 -5.61 -10.51
N PHE A 61 17.37 -5.42 -9.86
CA PHE A 61 16.07 -5.28 -10.54
C PHE A 61 16.05 -4.08 -11.49
N SER A 62 16.60 -2.94 -11.08
CA SER A 62 16.61 -1.72 -11.89
C SER A 62 17.44 -1.86 -13.16
N HIS A 63 18.56 -2.59 -13.11
CA HIS A 63 19.35 -2.90 -14.30
C HIS A 63 18.64 -3.87 -15.25
N ILE A 64 17.98 -4.91 -14.72
CA ILE A 64 17.16 -5.85 -15.50
C ILE A 64 16.05 -5.06 -16.21
N PHE A 65 15.33 -4.21 -15.48
CA PHE A 65 14.24 -3.41 -16.01
C PHE A 65 14.70 -2.38 -17.05
N TYR A 66 15.79 -1.66 -16.80
CA TYR A 66 16.39 -0.73 -17.76
C TYR A 66 16.78 -1.43 -19.07
N ASN A 67 17.38 -2.63 -18.99
CA ASN A 67 17.71 -3.42 -20.18
C ASN A 67 16.44 -3.85 -20.94
N SER A 68 15.37 -4.24 -20.25
CA SER A 68 14.09 -4.56 -20.87
C SER A 68 13.50 -3.37 -21.65
N ILE A 69 13.54 -2.16 -21.08
CA ILE A 69 13.12 -0.92 -21.76
C ILE A 69 14.00 -0.65 -22.99
N LYS A 70 15.32 -0.73 -22.85
CA LYS A 70 16.28 -0.46 -23.93
C LYS A 70 16.11 -1.45 -25.09
N ASN A 71 15.86 -2.72 -24.80
CA ASN A 71 15.59 -3.75 -25.80
C ASN A 71 14.27 -3.46 -26.54
N LEU A 72 13.20 -3.07 -25.82
CA LEU A 72 11.94 -2.65 -26.44
C LEU A 72 12.14 -1.47 -27.40
N HIS A 73 12.91 -0.47 -27.00
CA HIS A 73 13.25 0.69 -27.82
C HIS A 73 14.05 0.31 -29.07
N THR A 74 15.01 -0.62 -28.93
CA THR A 74 15.82 -1.11 -30.06
C THR A 74 14.96 -1.86 -31.07
N ILE A 75 14.11 -2.78 -30.59
CA ILE A 75 13.16 -3.54 -31.44
C ILE A 75 12.21 -2.60 -32.18
N TYR A 76 11.73 -1.55 -31.51
CA TYR A 76 10.82 -0.59 -32.11
C TYR A 76 11.50 0.25 -33.21
N ASN A 77 12.71 0.75 -32.95
CA ASN A 77 13.48 1.49 -33.94
C ASN A 77 13.91 0.64 -35.14
N ASP A 78 14.22 -0.63 -34.93
CA ASP A 78 14.56 -1.55 -36.02
C ASP A 78 13.34 -1.91 -36.86
N LYS A 79 12.15 -2.09 -36.25
CA LYS A 79 10.89 -2.24 -37.00
C LYS A 79 10.58 -1.00 -37.84
N ASN A 80 10.79 0.20 -37.29
CA ASN A 80 10.60 1.45 -38.03
C ASN A 80 11.63 1.64 -39.15
N LYS A 81 12.86 1.16 -38.99
CA LYS A 81 13.84 1.12 -40.09
C LYS A 81 13.42 0.14 -41.18
N ILE A 82 12.93 -1.05 -40.82
CA ILE A 82 12.48 -2.08 -41.77
C ILE A 82 11.22 -1.64 -42.53
N THR A 83 10.26 -1.00 -41.87
CA THR A 83 9.09 -0.44 -42.55
C THR A 83 9.48 0.71 -43.48
N ASN A 84 10.42 1.58 -43.08
CA ASN A 84 10.90 2.67 -43.93
C ASN A 84 11.78 2.18 -45.11
N THR A 85 12.58 1.12 -44.95
CA THR A 85 13.32 0.51 -46.07
C THR A 85 12.40 -0.27 -47.01
N ASN A 86 11.34 -0.89 -46.50
CA ASN A 86 10.31 -1.51 -47.35
C ASN A 86 9.50 -0.45 -48.11
N ILE A 87 9.16 0.69 -47.48
CA ILE A 87 8.50 1.80 -48.18
C ILE A 87 9.41 2.38 -49.28
N ASN A 88 10.71 2.53 -49.02
CA ASN A 88 11.67 3.06 -49.99
C ASN A 88 12.08 2.07 -51.10
N THR A 89 11.85 0.76 -50.92
CA THR A 89 12.08 -0.24 -51.98
C THR A 89 10.85 -0.47 -52.84
N TYR A 90 9.63 -0.19 -52.34
CA TYR A 90 8.40 -0.20 -53.13
C TYR A 90 8.11 1.13 -53.85
N SER A 91 8.71 2.26 -53.44
CA SER A 91 8.56 3.55 -54.13
C SER A 91 9.56 3.80 -55.26
N ASN A 92 10.47 2.84 -55.55
CA ASN A 92 11.44 2.96 -56.64
C ASN A 92 11.15 2.06 -57.87
N LYS A 93 9.92 1.53 -57.95
CA LYS A 93 9.37 0.91 -59.16
C LYS A 93 7.91 1.35 -59.32
N ASN A 94 7.72 2.36 -60.17
CA ASN A 94 6.46 2.91 -60.73
C ASN A 94 6.30 4.39 -60.39
N ASN A 95 6.95 5.24 -61.18
CA ASN A 95 6.51 6.61 -61.41
C ASN A 95 6.51 6.83 -62.92
N ASP A 96 5.33 6.67 -63.52
CA ASP A 96 4.86 7.50 -64.62
C ASP A 96 3.32 7.55 -64.55
N ASN A 97 2.80 8.79 -64.58
CA ASN A 97 1.40 9.22 -64.74
C ASN A 97 0.52 9.47 -63.49
N GLN A 98 0.59 10.73 -63.05
CA GLN A 98 -0.49 11.73 -62.89
C GLN A 98 -1.91 11.34 -62.40
N SER A 99 -2.37 12.18 -61.46
CA SER A 99 -3.73 12.64 -61.13
C SER A 99 -4.52 11.95 -60.01
N ASP A 100 -4.72 12.73 -58.94
CA ASP A 100 -5.93 12.92 -58.13
C ASP A 100 -6.90 11.75 -57.93
N ASN A 101 -6.88 11.15 -56.73
CA ASN A 101 -8.04 11.17 -55.82
C ASN A 101 -7.80 10.43 -54.50
N ASN A 102 -8.30 11.07 -53.44
CA ASN A 102 -8.92 10.50 -52.24
C ASN A 102 -8.14 9.59 -51.29
N ASN A 103 -7.97 10.13 -50.07
CA ASN A 103 -8.49 9.56 -48.82
C ASN A 103 -8.58 8.03 -48.77
N ASN A 104 -7.57 7.40 -48.18
CA ASN A 104 -7.69 6.49 -47.06
C ASN A 104 -6.31 5.90 -46.75
N ASN A 105 -5.66 6.43 -45.71
CA ASN A 105 -4.74 5.70 -44.82
C ASN A 105 -4.36 6.61 -43.66
N HIS A 106 -5.35 6.96 -42.86
CA HIS A 106 -5.16 7.50 -41.52
C HIS A 106 -5.66 6.46 -40.52
N MET A 107 -4.95 5.35 -40.43
CA MET A 107 -5.17 4.34 -39.40
C MET A 107 -3.82 3.77 -38.97
N ASN A 108 -3.48 4.04 -37.71
CA ASN A 108 -2.45 3.41 -36.89
C ASN A 108 -0.97 3.78 -37.14
N ASN A 109 -0.61 5.05 -36.96
CA ASN A 109 0.81 5.45 -36.76
C ASN A 109 1.08 6.31 -35.50
N ASP A 110 0.11 6.49 -34.59
CA ASP A 110 0.29 7.33 -33.38
C ASP A 110 0.86 6.60 -32.16
N ILE A 111 1.48 5.44 -32.33
CA ILE A 111 2.16 4.77 -31.22
C ILE A 111 3.66 5.03 -31.37
N TYR A 112 4.18 5.87 -30.48
CA TYR A 112 5.59 6.25 -30.27
C TYR A 112 6.17 7.36 -31.16
N HIS A 113 5.60 8.57 -31.08
CA HIS A 113 6.39 9.77 -31.35
C HIS A 113 7.24 10.12 -30.12
N TYR A 114 8.55 9.89 -30.26
CA TYR A 114 9.57 10.38 -29.33
C TYR A 114 9.68 11.90 -29.47
N ASN A 115 8.97 12.63 -28.60
CA ASN A 115 9.28 14.04 -28.39
C ASN A 115 10.43 14.09 -27.39
N ASN A 116 11.56 14.64 -27.84
CA ASN A 116 12.74 14.99 -27.04
C ASN A 116 12.47 16.10 -25.98
N ASN A 117 11.21 16.30 -25.60
CA ASN A 117 10.87 17.11 -24.44
C ASN A 117 11.17 16.24 -23.22
N ARG A 118 12.03 16.74 -22.32
CA ARG A 118 12.38 16.12 -21.03
C ARG A 118 11.22 15.27 -20.50
N ASN A 119 11.40 13.95 -20.46
CA ASN A 119 10.42 13.09 -19.82
C ASN A 119 10.54 13.31 -18.32
N ASP A 120 9.75 14.23 -17.78
CA ASP A 120 9.71 14.55 -16.35
C ASP A 120 9.14 13.38 -15.50
N ASP A 121 8.64 12.33 -16.17
CA ASP A 121 8.11 11.12 -15.55
C ASP A 121 9.24 10.33 -14.85
N ILE A 122 9.02 9.93 -13.59
CA ILE A 122 10.01 9.19 -12.78
C ILE A 122 9.44 7.83 -12.39
N LEU A 123 10.29 6.80 -12.41
CA LEU A 123 10.04 5.51 -11.80
C LEU A 123 11.05 5.33 -10.67
N LEU A 124 10.56 5.28 -9.44
CA LEU A 124 11.35 4.97 -8.25
C LEU A 124 11.13 3.51 -7.85
N ILE A 125 12.21 2.75 -7.83
CA ILE A 125 12.23 1.35 -7.38
C ILE A 125 12.71 1.31 -5.93
N LEU A 126 11.88 0.76 -5.05
CA LEU A 126 12.14 0.58 -3.62
C LEU A 126 12.07 -0.90 -3.26
N ASP A 127 12.62 -1.24 -2.10
CA ASP A 127 12.37 -2.53 -1.47
C ASP A 127 11.79 -2.32 -0.07
N ARG A 128 11.27 -3.39 0.54
CA ARG A 128 10.56 -3.31 1.82
C ARG A 128 11.40 -2.79 2.99
N SER A 129 12.74 -2.77 2.88
CA SER A 129 13.60 -2.20 3.91
C SER A 129 13.43 -0.68 4.08
N ILE A 130 12.83 0.02 3.10
CA ILE A 130 12.62 1.46 3.16
C ILE A 130 11.76 1.90 4.36
N ASP A 131 10.76 1.09 4.71
CA ASP A 131 9.87 1.31 5.85
C ASP A 131 9.33 -0.03 6.34
N THR A 132 9.90 -0.52 7.44
CA THR A 132 9.45 -1.76 8.08
C THR A 132 8.43 -1.52 9.18
N SER A 133 8.30 -0.28 9.68
CA SER A 133 7.38 0.02 10.79
C SER A 133 5.93 -0.07 10.32
N ILE A 134 5.67 0.39 9.10
CA ILE A 134 4.33 0.37 8.50
C ILE A 134 3.75 -1.04 8.30
N LEU A 135 4.58 -2.08 8.41
CA LEU A 135 4.17 -3.49 8.30
C LEU A 135 3.48 -4.02 9.57
N PHE A 136 3.70 -3.38 10.72
CA PHE A 136 3.30 -3.92 12.02
C PHE A 136 2.39 -2.98 12.80
N ILE A 137 2.51 -1.67 12.58
CA ILE A 137 1.65 -0.67 13.22
C ILE A 137 0.19 -0.80 12.77
N HIS A 138 -0.75 -0.61 13.68
CA HIS A 138 -2.17 -0.47 13.34
C HIS A 138 -2.46 0.88 12.70
N ASP A 139 -3.10 0.86 11.54
CA ASP A 139 -3.61 2.07 10.89
C ASP A 139 -5.14 2.13 11.00
N TYR A 140 -5.64 3.31 11.38
CA TYR A 140 -7.04 3.54 11.72
C TYR A 140 -7.83 4.17 10.57
N SER A 141 -7.26 4.19 9.35
CA SER A 141 -8.06 4.47 8.16
C SER A 141 -9.04 3.33 7.90
N TYR A 142 -10.21 3.65 7.36
CA TYR A 142 -11.32 2.73 7.24
C TYR A 142 -10.96 1.46 6.45
N GLN A 143 -10.33 1.62 5.28
CA GLN A 143 -9.88 0.49 4.48
C GLN A 143 -8.81 -0.31 5.20
N SER A 144 -7.73 0.32 5.67
CA SER A 144 -6.63 -0.41 6.30
C SER A 144 -7.12 -1.22 7.49
N LEU A 145 -7.93 -0.62 8.36
CA LEU A 145 -8.42 -1.26 9.57
C LEU A 145 -9.41 -2.40 9.28
N CYS A 146 -10.27 -2.26 8.25
CA CYS A 146 -11.16 -3.36 7.84
C CYS A 146 -10.37 -4.57 7.37
N TYR A 147 -9.35 -4.36 6.53
CA TYR A 147 -8.52 -5.48 6.03
C TYR A 147 -7.66 -6.10 7.14
N ASP A 148 -7.16 -5.29 8.07
CA ASP A 148 -6.35 -5.77 9.19
C ASP A 148 -7.18 -6.56 10.21
N LEU A 149 -8.30 -6.02 10.70
CA LEU A 149 -9.06 -6.65 11.78
C LEU A 149 -10.02 -7.74 11.31
N LEU A 150 -10.62 -7.60 10.13
CA LEU A 150 -11.62 -8.55 9.64
C LEU A 150 -11.01 -9.68 8.79
N ASN A 151 -9.68 -9.70 8.63
CA ASN A 151 -8.95 -10.71 7.85
C ASN A 151 -9.51 -10.90 6.44
N ILE A 152 -9.79 -9.80 5.75
CA ILE A 152 -10.34 -9.83 4.39
C ILE A 152 -9.24 -10.32 3.44
N ASN A 153 -9.52 -11.41 2.70
CA ASN A 153 -8.56 -12.00 1.77
C ASN A 153 -8.19 -11.00 0.66
N THR A 154 -6.91 -10.84 0.35
CA THR A 154 -6.41 -9.99 -0.75
C THR A 154 -5.89 -10.79 -1.95
N ILE A 155 -5.79 -12.12 -1.81
CA ILE A 155 -5.19 -12.99 -2.83
C ILE A 155 -6.28 -13.54 -3.74
N TYR A 156 -6.19 -13.18 -5.02
CA TYR A 156 -6.99 -13.83 -6.06
C TYR A 156 -6.50 -15.26 -6.26
N GLU A 157 -7.35 -16.24 -5.91
CA GLU A 157 -7.14 -17.61 -6.36
C GLU A 157 -7.27 -17.63 -7.88
N MET A 158 -6.15 -17.66 -8.60
CA MET A 158 -6.22 -18.09 -9.98
C MET A 158 -6.73 -19.55 -9.98
N GLN A 159 -7.63 -19.92 -10.89
CA GLN A 159 -7.92 -21.34 -11.13
C GLN A 159 -6.93 -21.80 -12.20
N PHE A 160 -5.94 -22.63 -11.83
CA PHE A 160 -5.20 -23.39 -12.86
C PHE A 160 -6.00 -24.65 -13.11
N ASP A 161 -6.45 -24.81 -14.36
CA ASP A 161 -7.13 -26.00 -14.85
C ASP A 161 -6.16 -27.20 -14.73
N GLN A 162 -6.32 -28.04 -13.71
CA GLN A 162 -5.45 -29.18 -13.38
C GLN A 162 -5.48 -30.30 -14.44
N THR A 163 -6.17 -30.11 -15.57
CA THR A 163 -6.29 -31.12 -16.63
C THR A 163 -5.05 -31.27 -17.52
N LYS A 164 -3.98 -30.49 -17.31
CA LYS A 164 -2.75 -30.54 -18.13
C LYS A 164 -1.47 -31.03 -17.42
N ILE A 165 -1.53 -31.51 -16.18
CA ILE A 165 -0.36 -32.05 -15.48
C ILE A 165 -0.71 -33.43 -14.92
N ASN A 166 -0.83 -34.43 -15.79
CA ASN A 166 -0.88 -35.84 -15.42
C ASN A 166 0.22 -36.59 -16.18
N GLU A 167 1.47 -36.35 -15.80
CA GLU A 167 2.54 -37.35 -15.87
C GLU A 167 3.26 -37.33 -14.52
N GLN A 168 3.00 -38.37 -13.73
CA GLN A 168 3.47 -38.68 -12.36
C GLN A 168 4.95 -39.15 -12.35
N PRO A 169 5.64 -39.40 -11.19
CA PRO A 169 5.08 -39.96 -9.96
C PRO A 169 5.60 -39.48 -8.57
N ASN A 170 4.66 -39.57 -7.61
CA ASN A 170 4.74 -39.98 -6.20
C ASN A 170 5.99 -39.65 -5.36
N GLU A 171 5.79 -38.96 -4.22
CA GLU A 171 6.06 -39.56 -2.89
C GLU A 171 5.46 -38.76 -1.71
N HIS A 172 4.92 -39.55 -0.77
CA HIS A 172 4.69 -39.34 0.67
C HIS A 172 3.64 -38.35 1.23
N ILE A 173 2.55 -38.99 1.68
CA ILE A 173 1.50 -38.58 2.61
C ILE A 173 2.06 -38.24 3.99
N TYR A 174 1.80 -37.04 4.51
CA TYR A 174 1.58 -36.80 5.94
C TYR A 174 0.35 -35.92 6.15
N SER A 175 -0.47 -36.35 7.10
CA SER A 175 -1.81 -35.87 7.40
C SER A 175 -1.84 -34.51 8.12
N ASN A 176 -2.72 -33.63 7.62
CA ASN A 176 -3.12 -32.35 8.19
C ASN A 176 -3.76 -32.46 9.59
N THR A 177 -3.26 -31.68 10.54
CA THR A 177 -4.05 -31.12 11.66
C THR A 177 -3.46 -29.78 12.09
N CYS A 178 -4.17 -28.69 11.81
CA CYS A 178 -4.28 -27.47 12.64
C CYS A 178 -5.27 -26.51 11.96
N ASN A 179 -6.55 -26.62 12.33
CA ASN A 179 -7.59 -25.67 11.97
C ASN A 179 -8.42 -25.45 13.24
N ASP A 180 -7.95 -24.58 14.13
CA ASP A 180 -8.72 -24.16 15.31
C ASP A 180 -9.06 -22.67 15.18
N THR A 181 -10.22 -22.39 14.61
CA THR A 181 -10.97 -21.17 14.90
C THR A 181 -11.96 -21.52 16.01
N TYR A 182 -11.61 -21.14 17.23
CA TYR A 182 -12.43 -21.31 18.43
C TYR A 182 -13.52 -20.21 18.44
N TYR A 183 -14.78 -20.60 18.28
CA TYR A 183 -15.94 -19.81 18.75
C TYR A 183 -16.51 -20.56 19.95
N ASP A 184 -16.29 -20.04 21.15
CA ASP A 184 -16.74 -20.64 22.41
C ASP A 184 -18.07 -19.98 22.82
N ASP A 185 -19.20 -20.56 22.40
CA ASP A 185 -20.51 -20.25 22.97
C ASP A 185 -20.77 -21.22 24.13
N LYS A 186 -20.57 -20.73 25.36
CA LYS A 186 -21.07 -21.37 26.57
C LYS A 186 -22.58 -21.20 26.66
N ASN A 187 -23.35 -22.29 26.57
CA ASN A 187 -24.52 -22.51 27.42
C ASN A 187 -24.98 -23.98 27.44
N THR A 188 -25.46 -24.33 28.63
CA THR A 188 -25.74 -25.63 29.25
C THR A 188 -26.96 -26.37 28.68
N GLU A 189 -26.89 -27.70 28.58
CA GLU A 189 -27.80 -28.71 29.19
C GLU A 189 -27.95 -30.01 28.36
N MET A 190 -28.03 -31.10 29.12
CA MET A 190 -28.09 -32.49 28.67
C MET A 190 -29.44 -32.87 28.07
N GLY A 191 -29.43 -33.60 26.95
CA GLY A 191 -30.61 -34.26 26.40
C GLY A 191 -30.34 -34.81 25.00
N GLY A 192 -30.63 -36.08 24.77
CA GLY A 192 -30.16 -36.85 23.62
C GLY A 192 -30.93 -36.67 22.30
N GLU A 193 -30.54 -37.56 21.39
CA GLU A 193 -31.12 -37.89 20.07
C GLU A 193 -30.53 -37.19 18.83
N GLY A 194 -30.03 -38.04 17.94
CA GLY A 194 -29.13 -37.69 16.85
C GLY A 194 -29.78 -36.92 15.70
N LYS A 195 -28.99 -36.01 15.13
CA LYS A 195 -29.16 -35.51 13.76
C LYS A 195 -27.80 -35.48 13.07
N LYS A 196 -27.72 -36.18 11.93
CA LYS A 196 -26.57 -36.18 11.01
C LYS A 196 -26.16 -34.74 10.69
N LYS A 197 -25.00 -34.30 11.19
CA LYS A 197 -24.35 -33.04 10.75
C LYS A 197 -23.99 -33.20 9.28
N LYS A 198 -24.71 -32.48 8.40
CA LYS A 198 -24.24 -32.22 7.03
C LYS A 198 -22.99 -31.37 7.14
N ASN A 199 -21.83 -31.90 6.73
CA ASN A 199 -20.62 -31.11 6.53
C ASN A 199 -20.93 -30.03 5.47
N LYS A 200 -21.13 -28.77 5.91
CA LYS A 200 -21.10 -27.63 4.99
C LYS A 200 -19.67 -27.55 4.44
N LYS A 201 -19.49 -27.78 3.14
CA LYS A 201 -18.27 -27.39 2.42
C LYS A 201 -18.02 -25.90 2.73
N LYS A 202 -16.84 -25.55 3.26
CA LYS A 202 -16.40 -24.15 3.39
C LYS A 202 -16.50 -23.53 1.99
N LYS A 203 -17.28 -22.45 1.87
CA LYS A 203 -17.40 -21.66 0.65
C LYS A 203 -16.05 -20.96 0.48
N ASN A 204 -15.38 -21.11 -0.67
CA ASN A 204 -14.19 -20.31 -0.95
C ASN A 204 -14.67 -18.89 -1.20
N ILE A 205 -14.16 -17.94 -0.41
CA ILE A 205 -14.55 -16.53 -0.49
C ILE A 205 -13.54 -15.86 -1.42
N ASP A 206 -14.05 -15.18 -2.44
CA ASP A 206 -13.22 -14.47 -3.41
C ASP A 206 -12.40 -13.35 -2.74
N ALA A 207 -11.32 -12.91 -3.38
CA ALA A 207 -10.52 -11.80 -2.89
C ALA A 207 -11.34 -10.52 -2.77
N HIS A 208 -11.09 -9.74 -1.72
CA HIS A 208 -11.75 -8.48 -1.39
C HIS A 208 -13.26 -8.62 -1.10
N THR A 209 -13.72 -9.84 -0.82
CA THR A 209 -15.13 -10.13 -0.56
C THR A 209 -15.40 -10.33 0.93
N VAL A 210 -16.49 -9.73 1.40
CA VAL A 210 -16.95 -9.80 2.80
C VAL A 210 -18.30 -10.50 2.88
N LEU A 211 -18.42 -11.43 3.82
CA LEU A 211 -19.70 -11.99 4.24
C LEU A 211 -20.22 -11.19 5.43
N PHE A 212 -21.46 -10.70 5.33
CA PHE A 212 -22.08 -9.92 6.39
C PHE A 212 -23.52 -10.35 6.63
N GLU A 213 -23.97 -10.27 7.88
CA GLU A 213 -25.33 -10.62 8.25
C GLU A 213 -26.24 -9.41 8.17
N ILE A 214 -27.35 -9.55 7.45
CA ILE A 214 -28.48 -8.63 7.47
C ILE A 214 -29.69 -9.32 8.09
N THR A 215 -30.61 -8.55 8.65
CA THR A 215 -31.90 -9.11 9.08
C THR A 215 -32.87 -9.07 7.89
N ASN A 216 -33.48 -10.19 7.51
CA ASN A 216 -34.49 -10.23 6.44
C ASN A 216 -35.85 -9.74 6.98
N ASN A 217 -36.83 -9.53 6.08
CA ASN A 217 -38.21 -9.13 6.36
C ASN A 217 -38.90 -10.00 7.43
N ASP A 218 -38.52 -11.27 7.54
CA ASP A 218 -39.01 -12.21 8.55
C ASP A 218 -38.28 -12.14 9.90
N GLN A 219 -37.47 -11.10 10.15
CA GLN A 219 -36.58 -10.97 11.31
C GLN A 219 -35.52 -12.09 11.45
N LYS A 220 -35.25 -12.82 10.37
CA LYS A 220 -34.20 -13.84 10.32
C LYS A 220 -32.90 -13.25 9.84
N LYS A 221 -31.78 -13.64 10.45
CA LYS A 221 -30.45 -13.31 9.94
C LYS A 221 -30.22 -14.03 8.61
N GLU A 222 -29.84 -13.26 7.61
CA GLU A 222 -29.46 -13.68 6.26
C GLU A 222 -28.01 -13.24 6.01
N GLU A 223 -27.17 -14.15 5.54
CA GLU A 223 -25.81 -13.85 5.13
C GLU A 223 -25.81 -13.32 3.69
N LYS A 224 -25.22 -12.15 3.48
CA LYS A 224 -24.95 -11.56 2.18
C LYS A 224 -23.45 -11.48 1.91
N GLU A 225 -23.13 -11.44 0.62
CA GLU A 225 -21.77 -11.37 0.11
C GLU A 225 -21.61 -10.07 -0.65
N ALA A 226 -20.57 -9.30 -0.34
CA ALA A 226 -20.26 -8.05 -1.01
C ALA A 226 -18.78 -7.95 -1.36
N LEU A 227 -18.51 -7.54 -2.60
CA LEU A 227 -17.17 -7.25 -3.09
C LEU A 227 -16.82 -5.78 -2.81
N LEU A 228 -15.69 -5.54 -2.15
CA LEU A 228 -15.16 -4.19 -1.91
C LEU A 228 -14.45 -3.68 -3.16
N SER A 229 -15.17 -2.97 -4.03
CA SER A 229 -14.67 -2.49 -5.32
C SER A 229 -14.96 -1.00 -5.56
N GLU A 230 -14.45 -0.47 -6.67
CA GLU A 230 -14.72 0.90 -7.13
C GLU A 230 -16.18 1.09 -7.64
N GLU A 231 -16.97 0.01 -7.74
CA GLU A 231 -18.39 0.10 -8.09
C GLU A 231 -19.25 0.58 -6.90
N ASP A 232 -18.75 0.38 -5.67
CA ASP A 232 -19.35 0.92 -4.47
C ASP A 232 -18.84 2.34 -4.20
N HIS A 233 -19.66 3.33 -4.55
CA HIS A 233 -19.34 4.74 -4.35
C HIS A 233 -19.11 5.12 -2.86
N LEU A 234 -19.75 4.44 -1.91
CA LEU A 234 -19.53 4.68 -0.48
C LEU A 234 -18.13 4.19 -0.09
N TRP A 235 -17.74 3.00 -0.57
CA TRP A 235 -16.39 2.48 -0.38
C TRP A 235 -15.32 3.44 -0.93
N SER A 236 -15.43 3.85 -2.21
CA SER A 236 -14.46 4.76 -2.83
C SER A 236 -14.38 6.11 -2.11
N SER A 237 -15.50 6.59 -1.55
CA SER A 237 -15.54 7.84 -0.80
C SER A 237 -14.92 7.71 0.59
N TYR A 238 -15.14 6.58 1.29
CA TYR A 238 -14.80 6.43 2.70
C TYR A 238 -13.47 5.73 2.97
N ARG A 239 -12.96 4.91 2.04
CA ARG A 239 -11.80 4.03 2.27
C ARG A 239 -10.56 4.70 2.88
N HIS A 240 -10.31 5.97 2.58
CA HIS A 240 -9.13 6.71 3.06
C HIS A 240 -9.39 7.58 4.29
N HIS A 241 -10.65 7.69 4.74
CA HIS A 241 -11.02 8.45 5.92
C HIS A 241 -10.72 7.66 7.20
N HIS A 242 -10.61 8.36 8.33
CA HIS A 242 -10.49 7.72 9.63
C HIS A 242 -11.79 6.99 9.99
N ILE A 243 -11.71 5.79 10.58
CA ILE A 243 -12.89 4.94 10.83
C ILE A 243 -13.96 5.63 11.70
N GLN A 244 -13.55 6.47 12.66
CA GLN A 244 -14.48 7.25 13.47
C GLN A 244 -15.29 8.24 12.62
N ASP A 245 -14.64 8.92 11.66
CA ASP A 245 -15.33 9.85 10.76
C ASP A 245 -16.31 9.10 9.86
N VAL A 246 -15.91 7.95 9.32
CA VAL A 246 -16.78 7.09 8.50
C VAL A 246 -18.01 6.63 9.28
N ASN A 247 -17.85 6.20 10.52
CA ASN A 247 -18.96 5.79 11.39
C ASN A 247 -19.96 6.93 11.64
N GLU A 248 -19.47 8.16 11.86
CA GLU A 248 -20.32 9.34 12.04
C GLU A 248 -21.03 9.73 10.74
N ILE A 249 -20.32 9.74 9.61
CA ILE A 249 -20.88 10.03 8.29
C ILE A 249 -22.01 9.04 7.98
N ILE A 250 -21.77 7.74 8.09
CA ILE A 250 -22.77 6.70 7.80
C ILE A 250 -24.01 6.87 8.68
N LYS A 251 -23.84 7.09 9.99
CA LYS A 251 -24.96 7.30 10.93
C LYS A 251 -25.80 8.53 10.57
N ASN A 252 -25.14 9.60 10.18
CA ASN A 252 -25.80 10.85 9.80
C ASN A 252 -26.53 10.71 8.46
N GLU A 253 -25.94 10.03 7.47
CA GLU A 253 -26.56 9.79 6.17
C GLU A 253 -27.78 8.88 6.27
N ILE A 254 -27.70 7.80 7.04
CA ILE A 254 -28.83 6.91 7.32
C ILE A 254 -29.98 7.70 7.97
N SER A 255 -29.68 8.50 9.00
CA SER A 255 -30.68 9.35 9.66
C SER A 255 -31.32 10.34 8.69
N ALA A 256 -30.51 11.08 7.92
CA ALA A 256 -31.00 12.04 6.93
C ALA A 256 -31.84 11.37 5.83
N PHE A 257 -31.51 10.13 5.45
CA PHE A 257 -32.25 9.38 4.45
C PHE A 257 -33.62 8.91 4.97
N THR A 258 -33.71 8.50 6.24
CA THR A 258 -35.02 8.23 6.87
C THR A 258 -35.89 9.48 7.01
N GLU A 259 -35.29 10.64 7.30
CA GLU A 259 -36.03 11.89 7.48
C GLU A 259 -36.61 12.44 6.18
N LYS A 260 -35.90 12.28 5.06
CA LYS A 260 -36.36 12.73 3.74
C LYS A 260 -37.50 11.89 3.18
N ASN A 261 -37.56 10.61 3.52
CA ASN A 261 -38.57 9.69 2.97
C ASN A 261 -39.79 9.58 3.90
N ALA A 262 -40.85 10.32 3.55
CA ALA A 262 -42.09 10.43 4.33
C ALA A 262 -42.79 9.09 4.64
N VAL A 263 -42.56 8.04 3.84
CA VAL A 263 -43.13 6.69 4.02
C VAL A 263 -42.66 6.06 5.35
N VAL A 264 -41.44 6.34 5.80
CA VAL A 264 -40.85 5.80 7.05
C VAL A 264 -41.42 6.49 8.30
N LYS A 265 -41.73 7.80 8.21
CA LYS A 265 -42.29 8.59 9.31
C LYS A 265 -43.67 8.11 9.79
N ILE A 266 -44.41 7.39 8.94
CA ILE A 266 -45.77 6.91 9.24
C ILE A 266 -45.74 5.59 10.03
N GLN A 267 -44.67 4.79 9.92
CA GLN A 267 -44.62 3.43 10.50
C GLN A 267 -43.88 3.34 11.85
N LYS A 268 -42.93 4.23 12.16
CA LYS A 268 -42.23 4.24 13.47
C LYS A 268 -41.99 5.66 13.98
N LYS A 269 -42.66 6.04 15.07
CA LYS A 269 -42.29 7.24 15.86
C LYS A 269 -40.97 6.94 16.58
N ASN A 270 -39.97 7.80 16.39
CA ASN A 270 -38.62 7.73 16.98
C ASN A 270 -37.80 6.51 16.56
N VAL A 271 -37.32 6.50 15.32
CA VAL A 271 -36.19 5.65 14.93
C VAL A 271 -34.95 6.21 15.63
N LEU A 272 -34.42 5.50 16.63
CA LEU A 272 -33.30 5.96 17.45
C LEU A 272 -31.96 5.34 17.04
N ASN A 273 -31.98 4.17 16.40
CA ASN A 273 -30.76 3.44 16.03
C ASN A 273 -30.61 3.25 14.51
N PRO A 274 -29.36 3.20 13.99
CA PRO A 274 -29.11 3.03 12.55
C PRO A 274 -29.66 1.73 11.98
N THR A 275 -29.74 0.66 12.78
CA THR A 275 -30.30 -0.64 12.35
C THR A 275 -31.80 -0.56 12.08
N GLU A 276 -32.58 0.05 12.97
CA GLU A 276 -34.03 0.24 12.77
C GLU A 276 -34.31 1.21 11.63
N ALA A 277 -33.43 2.20 11.45
CA ALA A 277 -33.48 3.14 10.33
C ALA A 277 -33.33 2.38 9.00
N LEU A 278 -32.28 1.56 8.89
CA LEU A 278 -32.06 0.73 7.71
C LEU A 278 -33.16 -0.31 7.51
N ASP A 279 -33.70 -0.90 8.58
CA ASP A 279 -34.85 -1.81 8.51
C ASP A 279 -36.09 -1.12 7.92
N ALA A 280 -36.37 0.12 8.34
CA ALA A 280 -37.52 0.86 7.85
C ALA A 280 -37.37 1.28 6.38
N LEU A 281 -36.14 1.56 5.95
CA LEU A 281 -35.82 1.92 4.57
C LEU A 281 -35.98 0.76 3.58
N ARG A 282 -35.96 -0.51 4.04
CA ARG A 282 -36.19 -1.69 3.18
C ARG A 282 -37.49 -1.65 2.39
N SER A 283 -38.47 -0.88 2.86
CA SER A 283 -39.74 -0.67 2.16
C SER A 283 -39.61 0.10 0.83
N LEU A 284 -38.43 0.63 0.52
CA LEU A 284 -38.14 1.44 -0.67
C LEU A 284 -37.31 0.64 -1.70
N PRO A 285 -37.97 -0.14 -2.61
CA PRO A 285 -37.26 -1.01 -3.56
C PRO A 285 -36.34 -0.24 -4.53
N GLN A 286 -36.68 1.01 -4.85
CA GLN A 286 -35.87 1.87 -5.72
C GLN A 286 -34.48 2.21 -5.14
N TYR A 287 -34.25 1.97 -3.85
CA TYR A 287 -32.97 2.25 -3.17
C TYR A 287 -32.34 0.99 -2.57
N GLU A 288 -32.77 -0.20 -2.98
CA GLU A 288 -32.32 -1.49 -2.42
C GLU A 288 -30.79 -1.60 -2.39
N THR A 289 -30.13 -1.31 -3.51
CA THR A 289 -28.66 -1.37 -3.63
C THR A 289 -27.95 -0.41 -2.67
N LEU A 290 -28.42 0.83 -2.57
CA LEU A 290 -27.84 1.83 -1.67
C LEU A 290 -28.03 1.43 -0.19
N ILE A 291 -29.20 0.88 0.16
CA ILE A 291 -29.48 0.40 1.51
C ILE A 291 -28.56 -0.78 1.87
N GLU A 292 -28.31 -1.69 0.92
CA GLU A 292 -27.35 -2.78 1.10
C GLU A 292 -25.92 -2.26 1.33
N GLN A 293 -25.47 -1.25 0.56
CA GLN A 293 -24.17 -0.62 0.77
C GLN A 293 -24.07 0.03 2.16
N TYR A 294 -25.11 0.73 2.63
CA TYR A 294 -25.13 1.26 4.00
C TYR A 294 -25.08 0.15 5.06
N TRP A 295 -25.79 -0.96 4.85
CA TRP A 295 -25.70 -2.13 5.75
C TRP A 295 -24.29 -2.68 5.81
N LEU A 296 -23.64 -2.86 4.65
CA LEU A 296 -22.26 -3.33 4.57
C LEU A 296 -21.32 -2.42 5.35
N HIS A 297 -21.32 -1.12 5.09
CA HIS A 297 -20.36 -0.22 5.74
C HIS A 297 -20.63 -0.02 7.23
N TYR A 298 -21.90 -0.01 7.64
CA TYR A 298 -22.26 0.00 9.05
C TYR A 298 -21.81 -1.30 9.75
N TYR A 299 -22.00 -2.45 9.10
CA TYR A 299 -21.51 -3.74 9.60
C TYR A 299 -19.98 -3.74 9.76
N LEU A 300 -19.24 -3.30 8.73
CA LEU A 300 -17.78 -3.22 8.76
C LEU A 300 -17.28 -2.34 9.91
N CYS A 301 -17.85 -1.14 10.07
CA CYS A 301 -17.48 -0.23 11.16
C CYS A 301 -17.70 -0.87 12.54
N ASN A 302 -18.89 -1.44 12.78
CA ASN A 302 -19.21 -2.01 14.09
C ASN A 302 -18.34 -3.21 14.44
N ASN A 303 -18.05 -4.09 13.47
CA ASN A 303 -17.19 -5.24 13.73
C ASN A 303 -15.74 -4.79 13.99
N CYS A 304 -15.23 -3.77 13.29
CA CYS A 304 -13.92 -3.20 13.60
C CYS A 304 -13.88 -2.62 15.02
N PHE A 305 -14.87 -1.81 15.43
CA PHE A 305 -14.91 -1.25 16.79
C PHE A 305 -15.02 -2.34 17.86
N LYS A 306 -15.82 -3.38 17.59
CA LYS A 306 -15.94 -4.52 18.49
C LYS A 306 -14.59 -5.22 18.66
N LEU A 307 -13.88 -5.52 17.57
CA LEU A 307 -12.57 -6.17 17.64
C LEU A 307 -11.50 -5.29 18.30
N LEU A 308 -11.51 -3.98 18.06
CA LEU A 308 -10.62 -3.03 18.75
C LEU A 308 -10.79 -3.10 20.27
N GLN A 309 -12.03 -3.24 20.74
CA GLN A 309 -12.36 -3.36 22.16
C GLN A 309 -12.03 -4.76 22.70
N ASP A 310 -12.50 -5.81 22.03
CA ASP A 310 -12.37 -7.21 22.48
C ASP A 310 -10.89 -7.63 22.58
N LYS A 311 -10.04 -7.13 21.69
CA LYS A 311 -8.60 -7.43 21.65
C LYS A 311 -7.71 -6.40 22.36
N ASN A 312 -8.28 -5.37 22.99
CA ASN A 312 -7.54 -4.27 23.63
C ASN A 312 -6.52 -3.57 22.71
N ILE A 313 -6.80 -3.48 21.41
CA ILE A 313 -5.86 -2.94 20.40
C ILE A 313 -5.59 -1.45 20.60
N VAL A 314 -6.51 -0.71 21.24
CA VAL A 314 -6.32 0.71 21.55
C VAL A 314 -5.07 0.92 22.42
N ASP A 315 -4.88 0.08 23.44
CA ASP A 315 -3.73 0.19 24.34
C ASP A 315 -2.42 -0.16 23.62
N VAL A 316 -2.45 -1.17 22.75
CA VAL A 316 -1.33 -1.53 21.87
C VAL A 316 -0.99 -0.37 20.95
N GLY A 317 -1.98 0.19 20.26
CA GLY A 317 -1.82 1.29 19.32
C GLY A 317 -1.22 2.55 19.95
N LEU A 318 -1.53 2.85 21.21
CA LEU A 318 -0.88 3.95 21.93
C LEU A 318 0.64 3.74 22.04
N VAL A 319 1.07 2.53 22.41
CA VAL A 319 2.49 2.17 22.52
C VAL A 319 3.15 2.13 21.14
N GLU A 320 2.47 1.61 20.12
CA GLU A 320 2.98 1.59 18.75
C GLU A 320 3.28 3.00 18.22
N GLN A 321 2.36 3.94 18.44
CA GLN A 321 2.53 5.34 18.01
C GLN A 321 3.66 6.02 18.78
N ASP A 322 3.81 5.74 20.08
CA ASP A 322 4.90 6.24 20.92
C ASP A 322 6.27 5.71 20.45
N ILE A 323 6.34 4.44 20.02
CA ILE A 323 7.55 3.86 19.41
C ILE A 323 7.84 4.55 18.08
N CYS A 324 6.90 4.53 17.12
CA CYS A 324 7.17 5.00 15.75
C CYS A 324 7.48 6.50 15.67
N CYS A 325 6.88 7.31 16.54
CA CYS A 325 7.07 8.76 16.55
C CYS A 325 8.19 9.21 17.51
N ASN A 326 8.63 8.33 18.42
CA ASN A 326 9.53 8.61 19.54
C ASN A 326 9.12 9.82 20.41
N VAL A 327 7.82 10.13 20.43
CA VAL A 327 7.22 11.20 21.24
C VAL A 327 5.89 10.73 21.81
N ASP A 328 5.55 11.17 23.01
CA ASP A 328 4.24 10.91 23.61
C ASP A 328 3.12 11.73 22.93
N LYS A 329 1.87 11.46 23.32
CA LYS A 329 0.69 12.18 22.82
C LYS A 329 0.71 13.69 23.07
N TYR A 330 1.58 14.19 23.94
CA TYR A 330 1.75 15.61 24.23
C TYR A 330 2.94 16.24 23.46
N GLY A 331 3.65 15.44 22.66
CA GLY A 331 4.84 15.85 21.92
C GLY A 331 6.11 15.93 22.77
N LYS A 332 6.18 15.18 23.87
CA LYS A 332 7.40 15.04 24.68
C LYS A 332 8.21 13.85 24.17
N GLU A 333 9.52 14.05 23.99
CA GLU A 333 10.42 12.96 23.60
C GLU A 333 10.44 11.85 24.64
N LEU A 334 10.38 10.62 24.14
CA LEU A 334 10.47 9.42 24.94
C LEU A 334 11.91 8.92 25.00
N ASN A 335 12.22 8.17 26.04
CA ASN A 335 13.51 7.50 26.16
C ASN A 335 13.30 5.99 25.96
N HIS A 336 14.37 5.30 25.58
CA HIS A 336 14.37 3.85 25.40
C HIS A 336 13.79 3.09 26.60
N GLN A 337 14.17 3.46 27.83
CA GLN A 337 13.73 2.77 29.05
C GLN A 337 12.22 2.83 29.27
N LYS A 338 11.58 3.98 28.99
CA LYS A 338 10.13 4.14 29.12
C LYS A 338 9.39 3.35 28.07
N ASN A 339 9.84 3.44 26.81
CA ASN A 339 9.22 2.69 25.72
C ASN A 339 9.35 1.18 25.94
N LEU A 340 10.51 0.70 26.39
CA LEU A 340 10.70 -0.70 26.76
C LEU A 340 9.79 -1.11 27.95
N ALA A 341 9.58 -0.25 28.94
CA ALA A 341 8.68 -0.53 30.05
C ALA A 341 7.21 -0.65 29.57
N SER A 342 6.76 0.24 28.69
CA SER A 342 5.43 0.17 28.07
C SER A 342 5.25 -1.11 27.24
N VAL A 343 6.25 -1.47 26.42
CA VAL A 343 6.26 -2.73 25.67
C VAL A 343 6.18 -3.94 26.60
N ASN A 344 7.01 -3.98 27.65
CA ASN A 344 7.02 -5.08 28.62
C ASN A 344 5.67 -5.25 29.33
N THR A 345 4.96 -4.15 29.58
CA THR A 345 3.63 -4.17 30.22
C THR A 345 2.61 -4.95 29.37
N ILE A 346 2.66 -4.75 28.05
CA ILE A 346 1.74 -5.42 27.11
C ILE A 346 2.17 -6.88 26.87
N ILE A 347 3.44 -7.12 26.56
CA ILE A 347 3.87 -8.47 26.16
C ILE A 347 3.79 -9.50 27.29
N THR A 348 3.96 -9.08 28.56
CA THR A 348 3.88 -9.97 29.73
C THR A 348 2.44 -10.18 30.22
N SER A 349 1.48 -9.35 29.80
CA SER A 349 0.07 -9.50 30.18
C SER A 349 -0.63 -10.58 29.35
N ASP A 350 -1.46 -11.41 29.98
CA ASP A 350 -2.27 -12.43 29.29
C ASP A 350 -3.54 -11.86 28.62
N GLU A 351 -3.79 -10.55 28.76
CA GLU A 351 -4.97 -9.86 28.19
C GLU A 351 -4.85 -9.58 26.69
N TYR A 352 -3.66 -9.78 26.11
CA TYR A 352 -3.36 -9.47 24.71
C TYR A 352 -3.09 -10.72 23.90
N ASP A 353 -3.63 -10.74 22.68
CA ASP A 353 -3.42 -11.82 21.73
C ASP A 353 -1.94 -11.96 21.34
N GLN A 354 -1.56 -13.20 21.05
CA GLN A 354 -0.19 -13.58 20.65
C GLN A 354 0.28 -12.84 19.40
N GLU A 355 -0.66 -12.53 18.50
CA GLU A 355 -0.41 -11.78 17.27
C GLU A 355 -0.02 -10.33 17.56
N GLU A 356 -0.78 -9.64 18.43
CA GLU A 356 -0.52 -8.24 18.78
C GLU A 356 0.81 -8.09 19.53
N LYS A 357 1.12 -9.02 20.43
CA LYS A 357 2.43 -9.09 21.08
C LYS A 357 3.56 -9.26 20.07
N THR A 358 3.34 -10.09 19.04
CA THR A 358 4.33 -10.36 18.00
C THR A 358 4.57 -9.11 17.14
N ARG A 359 3.51 -8.44 16.71
CA ARG A 359 3.58 -7.17 15.95
C ARG A 359 4.31 -6.09 16.75
N LEU A 360 3.95 -5.91 18.02
CA LEU A 360 4.57 -4.92 18.89
C LEU A 360 6.07 -5.18 19.10
N LEU A 361 6.48 -6.45 19.27
CA LEU A 361 7.89 -6.82 19.39
C LEU A 361 8.66 -6.55 18.10
N LEU A 362 8.10 -6.92 16.95
CA LEU A 362 8.71 -6.65 15.66
C LEU A 362 8.87 -5.14 15.43
N LEU A 363 7.82 -4.37 15.72
CA LEU A 363 7.85 -2.91 15.65
C LEU A 363 8.94 -2.31 16.54
N TYR A 364 9.04 -2.78 17.79
CA TYR A 364 10.09 -2.36 18.72
C TYR A 364 11.49 -2.69 18.18
N PHE A 365 11.73 -3.90 17.70
CA PHE A 365 13.04 -4.30 17.16
C PHE A 365 13.41 -3.57 15.86
N MET A 366 12.42 -3.13 15.06
CA MET A 366 12.69 -2.34 13.86
C MET A 366 13.03 -0.87 14.17
N ASN A 367 12.56 -0.34 15.29
CA ASN A 367 12.72 1.07 15.66
C ASN A 367 13.90 1.34 16.61
N TYR A 368 14.48 0.30 17.22
CA TYR A 368 15.62 0.42 18.14
C TYR A 368 16.85 -0.31 17.61
N ILE A 369 17.95 0.44 17.48
CA ILE A 369 19.22 -0.05 16.96
C ILE A 369 20.13 -0.49 18.13
N ASN A 370 21.06 -1.41 17.88
CA ASN A 370 22.07 -1.90 18.83
C ASN A 370 21.52 -2.70 20.02
N ILE A 371 20.32 -3.27 19.91
CA ILE A 371 19.86 -4.27 20.88
C ILE A 371 20.66 -5.56 20.67
N ASN A 372 21.32 -6.05 21.71
CA ASN A 372 22.09 -7.29 21.64
C ASN A 372 21.15 -8.52 21.55
N ASP A 373 21.66 -9.60 20.97
CA ASP A 373 20.83 -10.79 20.73
C ASP A 373 20.37 -11.48 22.01
N ASN A 374 21.17 -11.42 23.08
CA ASN A 374 20.79 -11.97 24.39
C ASN A 374 19.58 -11.26 24.98
N ASP A 375 19.49 -9.93 24.84
CA ASP A 375 18.39 -9.13 25.35
C ASP A 375 17.16 -9.26 24.44
N LYS A 376 17.35 -9.39 23.12
CA LYS A 376 16.24 -9.78 22.20
C LYS A 376 15.63 -11.11 22.65
N MET A 377 16.46 -12.12 22.92
CA MET A 377 16.00 -13.43 23.39
C MET A 377 15.23 -13.34 24.71
N LYS A 378 15.75 -12.61 25.71
CA LYS A 378 15.04 -12.40 26.98
C LYS A 378 13.67 -11.72 26.81
N ILE A 379 13.60 -10.70 25.95
CA ILE A 379 12.34 -9.99 25.67
C ILE A 379 11.33 -10.95 25.02
N ILE A 380 11.76 -11.73 24.01
CA ILE A 380 10.91 -12.72 23.33
C ILE A 380 10.44 -13.81 24.31
N GLU A 381 11.30 -14.26 25.23
CA GLU A 381 10.94 -15.24 26.26
C GLU A 381 9.92 -14.68 27.24
N SER A 382 10.04 -13.41 27.63
CA SER A 382 9.11 -12.74 28.57
C SER A 382 7.69 -12.59 28.02
N ALA A 383 7.54 -12.60 26.69
CA ALA A 383 6.24 -12.50 26.02
C ALA A 383 5.45 -13.82 26.03
N GLN A 384 6.06 -14.92 26.50
CA GLN A 384 5.45 -16.26 26.57
C GLN A 384 4.81 -16.72 25.26
N LEU A 385 5.43 -16.37 24.13
CA LEU A 385 4.88 -16.65 22.82
C LEU A 385 4.89 -18.15 22.49
N ASN A 386 3.90 -18.59 21.70
CA ASN A 386 3.93 -19.94 21.12
C ASN A 386 5.11 -20.11 20.15
N LEU A 387 5.47 -21.36 19.83
CA LEU A 387 6.65 -21.64 19.00
C LEU A 387 6.54 -21.05 17.59
N PHE A 388 5.33 -21.03 17.04
CA PHE A 388 5.04 -20.48 15.73
C PHE A 388 5.37 -18.98 15.66
N MET A 389 4.85 -18.19 16.60
CA MET A 389 5.09 -16.74 16.69
C MET A 389 6.57 -16.43 16.93
N LYS A 390 7.25 -17.20 17.81
CA LYS A 390 8.70 -17.06 18.03
C LYS A 390 9.50 -17.29 16.75
N ASN A 391 9.13 -18.29 15.96
CA ASN A 391 9.79 -18.57 14.69
C ASN A 391 9.61 -17.42 13.71
N ILE A 392 8.41 -16.82 13.62
CA ILE A 392 8.18 -15.65 12.75
C ILE A 392 9.11 -14.49 13.14
N ILE A 393 9.20 -14.16 14.43
CA ILE A 393 10.09 -13.09 14.90
C ILE A 393 11.53 -13.37 14.50
N ASN A 394 12.01 -14.59 14.78
CA ASN A 394 13.40 -14.96 14.49
C ASN A 394 13.70 -14.95 12.99
N GLU A 395 12.82 -15.49 12.15
CA GLU A 395 13.00 -15.50 10.70
C GLU A 395 12.96 -14.07 10.13
N PHE A 396 12.06 -13.21 10.61
CA PHE A 396 12.03 -11.82 10.18
C PHE A 396 13.29 -11.04 10.59
N LEU A 397 13.78 -11.24 11.83
CA LEU A 397 14.99 -10.60 12.32
C LEU A 397 16.22 -11.01 11.51
N LYS A 398 16.30 -12.25 11.00
CA LYS A 398 17.38 -12.72 10.12
C LYS A 398 17.46 -11.97 8.80
N LEU A 399 16.35 -11.39 8.31
CA LEU A 399 16.34 -10.59 7.08
C LEU A 399 17.15 -9.29 7.22
N ASN A 400 17.41 -8.84 8.46
CA ASN A 400 18.21 -7.65 8.76
C ASN A 400 17.75 -6.36 8.05
N LEU A 401 16.44 -6.25 7.74
CA LEU A 401 15.88 -5.09 7.04
C LEU A 401 16.10 -3.76 7.80
N HIS A 402 16.16 -3.82 9.13
CA HIS A 402 16.41 -2.69 10.04
C HIS A 402 17.83 -2.10 9.97
N ASN A 403 18.81 -2.85 9.42
CA ASN A 403 20.20 -2.40 9.35
C ASN A 403 20.50 -1.53 8.12
N SER A 404 19.53 -1.37 7.20
CA SER A 404 19.68 -0.60 5.96
C SER A 404 19.79 0.91 6.17
N GLY A 405 19.54 1.40 7.39
CA GLY A 405 19.54 2.81 7.73
C GLY A 405 18.23 3.49 7.31
N TYR A 406 17.61 4.20 8.24
CA TYR A 406 16.40 4.97 7.96
C TYR A 406 16.71 6.09 6.99
N TYR A 407 15.92 6.19 5.92
CA TYR A 407 16.07 7.26 4.95
C TYR A 407 15.87 8.62 5.65
N SER A 408 16.86 9.50 5.52
CA SER A 408 16.77 10.88 5.98
C SER A 408 17.30 11.79 4.89
N ALA A 409 16.49 12.76 4.50
CA ALA A 409 16.86 13.84 3.57
C ALA A 409 17.86 14.85 4.19
N SER A 410 18.74 14.43 5.13
CA SER A 410 19.73 15.31 5.75
C SER A 410 21.14 14.76 5.63
N ASP A 411 22.05 15.63 5.19
CA ASP A 411 23.42 15.37 4.71
C ASP A 411 24.43 14.84 5.75
N GLU A 412 23.99 14.43 6.94
CA GLU A 412 24.92 13.93 7.97
C GLU A 412 24.94 12.40 7.99
N PRO A 413 26.08 11.76 7.65
CA PRO A 413 26.20 10.32 7.75
C PRO A 413 26.00 9.89 9.20
N ILE A 414 25.17 8.87 9.40
CA ILE A 414 24.91 8.26 10.69
C ILE A 414 26.26 7.89 11.30
N GLN A 415 26.71 8.61 12.33
CA GLN A 415 27.86 8.18 13.12
C GLN A 415 27.41 6.97 13.96
N LEU A 416 27.64 5.77 13.44
CA LEU A 416 27.43 4.48 14.13
C LEU A 416 28.38 4.28 15.35
N SER A 417 28.92 5.34 15.94
CA SER A 417 30.03 5.25 16.91
C SER A 417 29.59 5.00 18.35
N SER A 418 28.30 4.83 18.63
CA SER A 418 27.79 4.56 19.98
C SER A 418 27.20 3.15 20.04
N ASN A 419 27.81 2.26 20.85
CA ASN A 419 27.26 0.96 21.23
C ASN A 419 25.98 1.07 22.10
N LYS A 420 25.48 2.29 22.34
CA LYS A 420 24.27 2.51 23.11
C LYS A 420 23.04 2.21 22.26
N ILE A 421 22.05 1.58 22.87
CA ILE A 421 20.71 1.43 22.30
C ILE A 421 20.11 2.82 22.11
N HIS A 422 19.64 3.09 20.91
CA HIS A 422 19.03 4.35 20.53
C HIS A 422 17.90 4.13 19.53
N HIS A 423 16.97 5.07 19.48
CA HIS A 423 15.90 5.04 18.50
C HIS A 423 16.42 5.44 17.12
N VAL A 424 15.86 4.86 16.05
CA VAL A 424 16.19 5.15 14.65
C VAL A 424 16.15 6.66 14.33
N LEU A 425 15.24 7.41 14.97
CA LEU A 425 15.07 8.86 14.76
C LEU A 425 16.03 9.74 15.60
N GLU A 426 16.68 9.22 16.65
CA GLU A 426 17.46 10.04 17.61
C GLU A 426 18.72 10.66 17.01
N ASN A 427 19.44 9.91 16.16
CA ASN A 427 20.76 10.33 15.68
C ASN A 427 20.73 11.07 14.33
N SER A 428 19.74 10.80 13.49
CA SER A 428 19.78 11.20 12.07
C SER A 428 18.71 12.22 11.67
N ASN A 429 17.69 12.50 12.50
CA ASN A 429 16.51 13.23 12.00
C ASN A 429 15.80 14.13 13.02
N LYS A 430 16.52 15.14 13.54
CA LYS A 430 15.93 16.19 14.41
C LYS A 430 14.73 16.89 13.76
N LYS A 431 14.68 16.99 12.42
CA LYS A 431 13.55 17.55 11.67
C LYS A 431 12.30 16.68 11.82
N LYS A 432 12.41 15.35 11.64
CA LYS A 432 11.28 14.42 11.79
C LYS A 432 10.77 14.35 13.23
N ILE A 433 11.66 14.38 14.24
CA ILE A 433 11.23 14.48 15.64
C ILE A 433 10.43 15.78 15.86
N LYS A 434 10.91 16.93 15.36
CA LYS A 434 10.17 18.20 15.47
C LYS A 434 8.81 18.14 14.77
N HIS A 435 8.74 17.49 13.61
CA HIS A 435 7.50 17.22 12.90
C HIS A 435 6.51 16.43 13.76
N TYR A 436 6.93 15.29 14.31
CA TYR A 436 6.05 14.48 15.17
C TYR A 436 5.63 15.18 16.45
N LYS A 437 6.45 16.06 17.03
CA LYS A 437 6.02 16.93 18.15
C LYS A 437 4.88 17.87 17.76
N ASN A 438 4.92 18.40 16.54
CA ASN A 438 3.86 19.27 16.03
C ASN A 438 2.60 18.47 15.70
N VAL A 439 2.75 17.30 15.06
CA VAL A 439 1.65 16.38 14.77
C VAL A 439 0.97 15.96 16.07
N ALA A 440 1.70 15.54 17.10
CA ALA A 440 1.13 15.14 18.38
C ALA A 440 0.27 16.24 19.04
N LYS A 441 0.67 17.51 18.90
CA LYS A 441 -0.07 18.65 19.47
C LYS A 441 -1.32 19.04 18.68
N ASN A 442 -1.32 18.79 17.37
CA ASN A 442 -2.38 19.23 16.46
C ASN A 442 -3.28 18.10 15.97
N SER A 443 -2.90 16.84 16.21
CA SER A 443 -3.64 15.69 15.71
C SER A 443 -5.01 15.60 16.35
N LYS A 444 -6.03 15.39 15.52
CA LYS A 444 -7.39 15.05 15.96
C LYS A 444 -7.44 13.67 16.62
N TYR A 445 -6.56 12.75 16.19
CA TYR A 445 -6.55 11.36 16.63
C TYR A 445 -5.16 10.97 17.17
N GLU A 446 -5.09 10.60 18.45
CA GLU A 446 -3.81 10.24 19.10
C GLU A 446 -3.20 8.93 18.56
N LEU A 447 -4.06 8.06 18.01
CA LEU A 447 -3.71 6.78 17.41
C LEU A 447 -3.29 6.86 15.93
N SER A 448 -3.16 8.06 15.35
CA SER A 448 -2.86 8.25 13.93
C SER A 448 -1.80 9.33 13.71
N ARG A 449 -0.70 9.28 14.47
CA ARG A 449 0.39 10.27 14.41
C ARG A 449 1.50 9.88 13.44
N HIS A 450 1.79 8.59 13.32
CA HIS A 450 2.79 8.05 12.41
C HIS A 450 2.39 8.29 10.95
N GLU A 451 3.36 8.65 10.12
CA GLU A 451 3.17 8.84 8.67
C GLU A 451 4.15 7.94 7.90
N PRO A 452 3.71 7.24 6.84
CA PRO A 452 4.59 6.41 6.03
C PRO A 452 5.72 7.22 5.39
N ILE A 453 6.92 6.63 5.31
CA ILE A 453 8.11 7.35 4.78
C ILE A 453 7.95 7.78 3.32
N ILE A 454 7.07 7.10 2.56
CA ILE A 454 6.80 7.39 1.16
C ILE A 454 6.33 8.84 0.96
N LYS A 455 5.70 9.45 1.98
CA LYS A 455 5.32 10.86 1.96
C LYS A 455 6.53 11.78 1.78
N ASP A 456 7.57 11.57 2.58
CA ASP A 456 8.80 12.35 2.51
C ASP A 456 9.49 12.15 1.16
N ILE A 457 9.56 10.90 0.69
CA ILE A 457 10.14 10.54 -0.61
C ILE A 457 9.39 11.24 -1.76
N ILE A 458 8.06 11.27 -1.74
CA ILE A 458 7.26 11.96 -2.77
C ILE A 458 7.52 13.45 -2.76
N LEU A 459 7.59 14.08 -1.58
CA LEU A 459 7.91 15.49 -1.44
C LEU A 459 9.32 15.80 -1.97
N ASP A 460 10.29 14.93 -1.72
CA ASP A 460 11.65 15.08 -2.23
C ASP A 460 11.73 14.88 -3.75
N ILE A 461 10.93 13.97 -4.32
CA ILE A 461 10.80 13.85 -5.79
C ILE A 461 10.15 15.11 -6.37
N TYR A 462 9.07 15.61 -5.76
CA TYR A 462 8.34 16.77 -6.24
C TYR A 462 9.19 18.05 -6.24
N ASN A 463 9.99 18.23 -5.18
CA ASN A 463 10.92 19.36 -5.05
C ASN A 463 12.26 19.15 -5.76
N ASP A 464 12.46 18.01 -6.43
CA ASP A 464 13.73 17.58 -7.04
C ASP A 464 14.92 17.61 -6.05
N THR A 465 14.67 17.36 -4.76
CA THR A 465 15.65 17.30 -3.66
C THR A 465 16.01 15.88 -3.22
N LEU A 466 15.53 14.87 -3.95
CA LEU A 466 15.77 13.46 -3.63
C LEU A 466 17.26 13.11 -3.72
N ASP A 467 17.83 12.65 -2.61
CA ASP A 467 19.26 12.31 -2.44
C ASP A 467 19.77 11.33 -3.53
N GLU A 468 20.80 11.74 -4.27
CA GLU A 468 21.42 10.95 -5.34
C GLU A 468 22.24 9.74 -4.85
N ASN A 469 22.79 9.80 -3.64
CA ASN A 469 23.55 8.70 -3.04
C ASN A 469 22.64 7.59 -2.55
N TYR A 470 21.50 7.96 -1.97
CA TYR A 470 20.50 7.00 -1.49
C TYR A 470 19.60 6.51 -2.63
N PHE A 471 19.27 7.38 -3.60
CA PHE A 471 18.45 7.08 -4.76
C PHE A 471 19.16 7.37 -6.09
N PRO A 472 20.22 6.63 -6.45
CA PRO A 472 20.93 6.84 -7.71
C PRO A 472 20.05 6.61 -8.95
N HIS A 473 20.46 7.23 -10.06
CA HIS A 473 19.91 6.94 -11.39
C HIS A 473 20.50 5.64 -11.95
N VAL A 474 19.71 4.89 -12.71
CA VAL A 474 20.21 3.72 -13.45
C VAL A 474 21.03 4.13 -14.67
N ASP A 475 20.63 5.20 -15.35
CA ASP A 475 21.31 5.68 -16.55
C ASP A 475 22.43 6.68 -16.19
N PRO A 476 23.71 6.38 -16.50
CA PRO A 476 24.81 7.28 -16.22
C PRO A 476 24.81 8.55 -17.09
N THR A 477 24.05 8.60 -18.18
CA THR A 477 23.97 9.79 -19.06
C THR A 477 23.25 10.97 -18.39
N HIS A 478 22.31 10.70 -17.47
CA HIS A 478 21.62 11.75 -16.70
C HIS A 478 22.55 12.49 -15.72
N GLN A 479 23.63 11.86 -15.24
CA GLN A 479 24.59 12.48 -14.33
C GLN A 479 25.47 13.55 -15.00
N GLN A 480 25.57 13.57 -16.34
CA GLN A 480 26.44 14.51 -17.07
C GLN A 480 25.72 15.81 -17.47
N GLU A 481 24.39 15.81 -17.66
CA GLU A 481 23.66 17.00 -18.13
C GLU A 481 23.33 18.00 -17.02
N ILE A 482 23.15 17.56 -15.76
CA ILE A 482 22.89 18.47 -14.63
C ILE A 482 24.10 19.38 -14.35
N LYS A 483 25.33 18.86 -14.56
CA LYS A 483 26.57 19.63 -14.43
C LYS A 483 26.80 20.61 -15.60
N ALA A 484 26.24 20.34 -16.78
CA ALA A 484 26.32 21.24 -17.93
C ALA A 484 25.30 22.40 -17.86
N GLY A 485 24.16 22.19 -17.20
CA GLY A 485 23.12 23.22 -17.01
C GLY A 485 23.42 24.29 -15.94
N HIS A 486 24.40 24.05 -15.06
CA HIS A 486 24.79 24.98 -13.99
C HIS A 486 25.97 25.90 -14.35
N ALA A 487 26.39 25.90 -15.62
CA ALA A 487 27.48 26.72 -16.13
C ALA A 487 27.02 27.88 -17.05
N SER A 488 25.78 28.37 -16.90
CA SER A 488 25.47 29.76 -17.29
C SER A 488 25.67 30.66 -16.08
N HIS A 489 26.86 31.27 -16.01
CA HIS A 489 27.12 32.43 -15.18
C HIS A 489 26.00 33.46 -15.35
N GLU A 490 25.16 33.64 -14.33
CA GLU A 490 24.46 34.90 -14.13
C GLU A 490 25.52 35.98 -13.88
N ASN A 491 25.97 36.63 -14.95
CA ASN A 491 26.58 37.94 -14.85
C ASN A 491 25.52 38.88 -14.27
N LYS A 492 25.61 39.16 -12.96
CA LYS A 492 24.89 40.27 -12.33
C LYS A 492 25.32 41.57 -13.00
N GLN A 493 24.59 41.96 -14.04
CA GLN A 493 24.60 43.33 -14.53
C GLN A 493 23.77 44.18 -13.58
N ASN A 494 24.41 45.17 -12.97
CA ASN A 494 23.76 46.23 -12.22
C ASN A 494 22.81 46.99 -13.16
N VAL A 495 21.49 46.86 -12.97
CA VAL A 495 20.51 47.65 -13.72
C VAL A 495 19.92 48.74 -12.83
N SER A 496 20.27 49.97 -13.20
CA SER A 496 19.66 51.22 -12.78
C SER A 496 18.18 51.27 -13.18
N ARG A 497 17.39 52.00 -12.40
CA ARG A 497 15.94 52.23 -12.54
C ARG A 497 15.53 52.55 -13.98
N GLY A 498 14.67 51.71 -14.56
CA GLY A 498 13.96 51.98 -15.81
C GLY A 498 12.84 50.97 -16.03
N THR A 499 11.59 51.42 -15.89
CA THR A 499 10.37 50.62 -16.09
C THR A 499 10.24 50.22 -17.56
N ILE A 500 10.32 48.92 -17.87
CA ILE A 500 10.02 48.37 -19.20
C ILE A 500 8.63 47.73 -19.13
N TRP A 501 7.74 48.21 -19.99
CA TRP A 501 6.38 47.72 -20.15
C TRP A 501 6.37 46.53 -21.10
N ASP A 502 6.12 45.32 -20.60
CA ASP A 502 5.90 44.15 -21.45
C ASP A 502 4.42 44.01 -21.84
N PHE A 503 4.15 44.19 -23.13
CA PHE A 503 2.86 43.94 -23.75
C PHE A 503 2.63 42.43 -23.87
N LYS A 504 1.73 41.87 -23.06
CA LYS A 504 1.19 40.52 -23.26
C LYS A 504 0.15 40.54 -24.39
N THR A 505 0.49 39.96 -25.53
CA THR A 505 -0.50 39.54 -26.52
C THR A 505 -1.23 38.31 -26.00
N GLU A 506 -2.50 38.49 -25.61
CA GLU A 506 -3.44 37.41 -25.29
C GLU A 506 -3.77 36.59 -26.55
N ASN A 507 -3.07 35.46 -26.74
CA ASN A 507 -3.55 34.41 -27.61
C ASN A 507 -4.54 33.55 -26.82
N LYS A 508 -5.84 33.78 -27.08
CA LYS A 508 -6.92 32.83 -26.76
C LYS A 508 -6.69 31.54 -27.53
N ASN A 509 -6.02 30.57 -26.92
CA ASN A 509 -5.98 29.19 -27.39
C ASN A 509 -6.57 28.27 -26.33
N GLN A 510 -7.45 27.39 -26.82
CA GLN A 510 -8.20 26.37 -26.11
C GLN A 510 -7.34 25.61 -25.09
N THR A 511 -7.90 25.36 -23.91
CA THR A 511 -7.31 24.62 -22.80
C THR A 511 -6.90 23.20 -23.22
N LYS A 512 -5.68 23.05 -23.75
CA LYS A 512 -4.94 21.78 -23.68
C LYS A 512 -4.61 21.57 -22.21
N LYS A 513 -5.21 20.56 -21.56
CA LYS A 513 -4.72 20.04 -20.27
C LYS A 513 -3.22 19.79 -20.44
N GLU A 514 -2.37 20.54 -19.75
CA GLU A 514 -0.93 20.27 -19.73
C GLU A 514 -0.71 18.84 -19.23
N LYS A 515 0.21 18.10 -19.87
CA LYS A 515 0.51 16.72 -19.49
C LYS A 515 1.16 16.77 -18.11
N LYS A 516 0.44 16.34 -17.08
CA LYS A 516 0.95 16.26 -15.71
C LYS A 516 2.15 15.33 -15.64
N ARG A 517 3.17 15.71 -14.87
CA ARG A 517 4.30 14.86 -14.48
C ARG A 517 3.75 13.61 -13.81
N LYS A 518 4.28 12.42 -14.15
CA LYS A 518 3.88 11.16 -13.51
C LYS A 518 4.99 10.63 -12.60
N ILE A 519 4.64 10.28 -11.37
CA ILE A 519 5.55 9.63 -10.42
C ILE A 519 5.08 8.20 -10.23
N LEU A 520 5.93 7.24 -10.58
CA LEU A 520 5.67 5.82 -10.35
C LEU A 520 6.59 5.33 -9.24
N ILE A 521 6.02 4.66 -8.25
CA ILE A 521 6.75 4.03 -7.17
C ILE A 521 6.45 2.53 -7.19
N PHE A 522 7.50 1.71 -7.23
CA PHE A 522 7.38 0.27 -7.23
C PHE A 522 8.14 -0.33 -6.05
N ILE A 523 7.45 -0.99 -5.12
CA ILE A 523 8.04 -1.61 -3.92
C ILE A 523 8.15 -3.13 -4.07
N ILE A 524 9.39 -3.62 -4.11
CA ILE A 524 9.68 -5.05 -4.07
C ILE A 524 9.49 -5.56 -2.65
N GLY A 525 8.66 -6.60 -2.49
CA GLY A 525 8.28 -7.14 -1.19
C GLY A 525 6.91 -6.67 -0.70
N GLY A 526 6.21 -5.84 -1.47
CA GLY A 526 4.79 -5.53 -1.28
C GLY A 526 4.50 -4.14 -0.71
N ILE A 527 3.26 -3.71 -0.93
CA ILE A 527 2.72 -2.41 -0.51
C ILE A 527 1.61 -2.59 0.52
N THR A 528 1.37 -1.56 1.33
CA THR A 528 0.38 -1.57 2.41
C THR A 528 -0.74 -0.56 2.16
N TYR A 529 -1.90 -0.74 2.79
CA TYR A 529 -3.02 0.22 2.67
C TYR A 529 -2.70 1.64 3.16
N PRO A 530 -1.93 1.84 4.25
CA PRO A 530 -1.51 3.18 4.66
C PRO A 530 -0.66 3.89 3.61
N GLU A 531 0.23 3.16 2.92
CA GLU A 531 0.99 3.71 1.80
C GLU A 531 0.07 4.08 0.64
N ILE A 532 -0.88 3.21 0.28
CA ILE A 532 -1.87 3.49 -0.77
C ILE A 532 -2.65 4.77 -0.45
N LYS A 533 -3.17 4.90 0.78
CA LYS A 533 -3.85 6.11 1.24
C LYS A 533 -2.95 7.35 1.03
N GLN A 534 -1.68 7.27 1.42
CA GLN A 534 -0.75 8.38 1.31
C GLN A 534 -0.55 8.83 -0.15
N ILE A 535 -0.57 7.91 -1.12
CA ILE A 535 -0.49 8.24 -2.55
C ILE A 535 -1.67 9.10 -2.99
N TYR A 536 -2.90 8.73 -2.62
CA TYR A 536 -4.09 9.49 -2.99
C TYR A 536 -4.09 10.89 -2.35
N GLU A 537 -3.69 10.99 -1.08
CA GLU A 537 -3.56 12.28 -0.39
C GLU A 537 -2.53 13.19 -1.09
N MET A 538 -1.33 12.68 -1.36
CA MET A 538 -0.27 13.46 -2.02
C MET A 538 -0.59 13.82 -3.47
N SER A 539 -1.24 12.92 -4.20
CA SER A 539 -1.69 13.15 -5.58
C SER A 539 -2.67 14.33 -5.65
N ASN A 540 -3.61 14.39 -4.70
CA ASN A 540 -4.58 15.48 -4.60
C ASN A 540 -3.94 16.80 -4.09
N GLU A 541 -3.02 16.72 -3.11
CA GLU A 541 -2.36 17.90 -2.53
C GLU A 541 -1.42 18.59 -3.53
N LEU A 542 -0.64 17.80 -4.28
CA LEU A 542 0.38 18.31 -5.21
C LEU A 542 -0.12 18.50 -6.64
N ASP A 543 -1.33 18.02 -6.95
CA ASP A 543 -1.92 17.99 -8.30
C ASP A 543 -1.10 17.16 -9.33
N VAL A 544 -0.36 16.14 -8.86
CA VAL A 544 0.54 15.27 -9.65
C VAL A 544 -0.02 13.85 -9.76
N ASP A 545 0.14 13.21 -10.91
CA ASP A 545 -0.30 11.83 -11.10
C ASP A 545 0.71 10.86 -10.45
N ILE A 546 0.39 10.34 -9.28
CA ILE A 546 1.24 9.40 -8.53
C ILE A 546 0.63 7.99 -8.59
N TYR A 547 1.45 7.00 -8.94
CA TYR A 547 1.07 5.60 -9.00
C TYR A 547 1.98 4.77 -8.08
N LEU A 548 1.37 3.90 -7.28
CA LEU A 548 2.09 2.95 -6.43
C LEU A 548 1.75 1.53 -6.85
N GLY A 549 2.78 0.71 -6.96
CA GLY A 549 2.66 -0.73 -7.17
C GLY A 549 3.64 -1.48 -6.28
N GLY A 550 3.37 -2.76 -6.10
CA GLY A 550 4.29 -3.67 -5.44
C GLY A 550 4.04 -5.10 -5.89
N THR A 551 4.83 -6.02 -5.37
CA THR A 551 4.71 -7.45 -5.71
C THR A 551 3.42 -8.07 -5.16
N ASN A 552 2.99 -7.60 -3.98
CA ASN A 552 1.82 -8.09 -3.26
C ASN A 552 1.18 -6.94 -2.48
N LEU A 553 -0.11 -7.08 -2.16
CA LEU A 553 -0.80 -6.20 -1.22
C LEU A 553 -0.76 -6.83 0.17
N LEU A 554 -0.14 -6.13 1.10
CA LEU A 554 0.15 -6.60 2.44
C LEU A 554 -0.88 -6.06 3.44
N THR A 555 -1.45 -6.97 4.21
CA THR A 555 -2.10 -6.72 5.50
C THR A 555 -1.12 -7.11 6.61
N SER A 556 -1.22 -6.53 7.81
CA SER A 556 -0.30 -6.86 8.90
C SER A 556 -0.46 -8.33 9.33
N VAL A 557 -1.69 -8.86 9.34
CA VAL A 557 -2.03 -10.28 9.52
C VAL A 557 -1.47 -11.17 8.41
#